data_AF-A0A4U1F8F4-F1
#
_entry.id   AF-A0A4U1F8F4-F1
#
_cell.length_a   1.000
_cell.length_b   1.000
_cell.length_c   1.000
_cell.angle_alpha   90.00
_cell.angle_beta   90.00
_cell.angle_gamma   90.00
#
_symmetry.space_group_name_H-M   'P 1'
#
loop_
_entity.id
_entity.type
_entity.pdbx_description
1 polymer ?
#
loop_
_entity_poly.entity_id
_entity_poly.type
_entity_poly.pdbx_seq_one_letter_code
_entity_poly.pdbx_strand_id
1 'polypeptide(L)'
;ALCLSNLAMGKTTTGQIVNLLSNDVNRFDQVTIFLHFLWAGPLQAIIVTILLWMEIGISCLAGMAVLIILLPLQSCIGKLFSSLRSKTAAFTDTRIRTMNEVITGIRIIKMYGWEKSFADLITSLRRKEISKILRSSYLRGMNLASFFVASKIIVFVTFTTYVTLGNVITASRVFVAVTLYGAVRLTVTLFFPSAVEKVSEAVVSIRRIKNFLLLDEITQCNPQLPSDGKMIVDVQDFTASWDKASETPTLQGLSFTVRPGELLAVVGPVGAGKSSLLSAVLGELPPSQGLVSVHGRIAYVSQQPWVFSGTLRSNILFGKKYEKERYEKVIKACALKKTFPLLDEISQCNPQLPSDGKTIVDVQDFTAFWDEESFQRTLRSNILFGKKYEKERYEKVIKACALKK
;
A
#
# COMPACT_ATOMS: atom_id res chain seq x y z
N ALA A 1 -5.10 7.15 12.68
CA ALA A 1 -5.70 5.97 11.98
C ALA A 1 -6.79 5.31 12.83
N LEU A 2 -6.47 4.83 14.04
CA LEU A 2 -7.43 4.12 14.90
C LEU A 2 -8.68 4.93 15.30
N CYS A 3 -8.58 6.26 15.26
CA CYS A 3 -9.67 7.17 15.62
C CYS A 3 -10.43 7.71 14.39
N LEU A 4 -10.10 7.31 13.16
CA LEU A 4 -10.79 7.84 11.97
C LEU A 4 -12.25 7.37 11.93
N SER A 5 -13.16 8.27 11.55
CA SER A 5 -14.55 7.92 11.30
C SER A 5 -14.70 6.98 10.11
N ASN A 6 -15.74 6.13 10.13
CA ASN A 6 -16.05 5.22 9.02
C ASN A 6 -16.28 5.97 7.69
N LEU A 7 -16.90 7.16 7.74
CA LEU A 7 -17.08 8.00 6.55
C LEU A 7 -15.74 8.54 6.02
N ALA A 8 -14.82 8.94 6.90
CA ALA A 8 -13.48 9.34 6.50
C ALA A 8 -12.63 8.15 6.01
N MET A 9 -12.82 6.96 6.60
CA MET A 9 -12.19 5.71 6.14
C MET A 9 -12.70 5.29 4.75
N GLY A 10 -13.93 5.65 4.38
CA GLY A 10 -14.42 5.54 2.99
C GLY A 10 -13.68 6.46 2.01
N LYS A 11 -13.15 7.60 2.47
CA LYS A 11 -12.35 8.54 1.65
C LYS A 11 -10.89 8.13 1.52
N THR A 12 -10.37 7.29 2.43
CA THR A 12 -8.97 6.84 2.41
C THR A 12 -8.84 5.33 2.48
N THR A 13 -8.29 4.72 1.43
CA THR A 13 -8.09 3.27 1.39
C THR A 13 -6.91 2.83 2.24
N THR A 14 -6.94 1.59 2.74
CA THR A 14 -5.81 1.00 3.47
C THR A 14 -4.50 1.07 2.68
N GLY A 15 -4.57 0.89 1.35
CA GLY A 15 -3.41 1.04 0.46
C GLY A 15 -2.83 2.45 0.44
N GLN A 16 -3.68 3.49 0.50
CA GLN A 16 -3.21 4.88 0.61
C GLN A 16 -2.52 5.13 1.94
N ILE A 17 -3.03 4.59 3.06
CA ILE A 17 -2.40 4.72 4.38
C ILE A 17 -1.02 4.05 4.40
N VAL A 18 -0.93 2.83 3.85
CA VAL A 18 0.36 2.12 3.72
C VAL A 18 1.34 2.88 2.83
N ASN A 19 0.87 3.47 1.72
CA ASN A 19 1.73 4.29 0.86
C ASN A 19 2.20 5.59 1.54
N LEU A 20 1.34 6.25 2.33
CA LEU A 20 1.76 7.41 3.14
C LEU A 20 2.90 7.02 4.10
N LEU A 21 2.76 5.90 4.80
CA LEU A 21 3.76 5.40 5.75
C LEU A 21 5.05 4.92 5.08
N SER A 22 4.96 4.20 3.95
CA SER A 22 6.12 3.57 3.31
C SER A 22 6.87 4.48 2.34
N ASN A 23 6.17 5.40 1.67
CA ASN A 23 6.74 6.24 0.61
C ASN A 23 6.82 7.71 1.03
N ASP A 24 5.73 8.31 1.50
CA ASP A 24 5.70 9.74 1.83
C ASP A 24 6.55 10.07 3.08
N VAL A 25 6.54 9.23 4.12
CA VAL A 25 7.42 9.41 5.31
C VAL A 25 8.91 9.26 4.96
N ASN A 26 9.27 8.30 4.11
CA ASN A 26 10.65 8.07 3.68
C ASN A 26 11.24 9.28 2.89
N ARG A 27 10.39 10.14 2.32
CA ARG A 27 10.87 11.38 1.67
C ARG A 27 11.53 12.34 2.64
N PHE A 28 11.11 12.37 3.91
CA PHE A 28 11.70 13.28 4.90
C PHE A 28 13.16 12.93 5.20
N ASP A 29 13.52 11.65 5.20
CA ASP A 29 14.90 11.19 5.38
C ASP A 29 15.79 11.71 4.24
N GLN A 30 15.30 11.58 3.00
CA GLN A 30 16.02 12.04 1.81
C GLN A 30 16.14 13.57 1.77
N VAL A 31 15.09 14.30 2.11
CA VAL A 31 15.10 15.77 2.11
C VAL A 31 16.12 16.29 3.10
N THR A 32 16.21 15.72 4.29
CA THR A 32 17.16 16.14 5.33
C THR A 32 18.61 16.07 4.83
N ILE A 33 18.95 15.04 4.05
CA ILE A 33 20.27 14.89 3.44
C ILE A 33 20.56 16.01 2.42
N PHE A 34 19.60 16.39 1.58
CA PHE A 34 19.84 17.32 0.48
C PHE A 34 19.49 18.79 0.76
N LEU A 35 18.72 19.08 1.82
CA LEU A 35 18.18 20.41 2.11
C LEU A 35 19.26 21.50 2.19
N HIS A 36 20.41 21.16 2.79
CA HIS A 36 21.50 22.11 2.98
C HIS A 36 22.11 22.60 1.65
N PHE A 37 22.02 21.83 0.57
CA PHE A 37 22.51 22.24 -0.74
C PHE A 37 21.70 23.35 -1.39
N LEU A 38 20.48 23.64 -0.92
CA LEU A 38 19.69 24.76 -1.44
C LEU A 38 20.35 26.12 -1.18
N TRP A 39 20.96 26.30 0.00
CA TRP A 39 21.68 27.52 0.34
C TRP A 39 23.19 27.38 0.10
N ALA A 40 23.78 26.21 0.37
CA ALA A 40 25.20 25.98 0.18
C ALA A 40 25.59 25.99 -1.31
N GLY A 41 24.72 25.50 -2.20
CA GLY A 41 24.99 25.45 -3.64
C GLY A 41 25.21 26.82 -4.29
N PRO A 42 24.25 27.77 -4.18
CA PRO A 42 24.42 29.13 -4.66
C PRO A 42 25.60 29.86 -4.02
N LEU A 43 25.79 29.70 -2.70
CA LEU A 43 26.90 30.31 -1.98
C LEU A 43 28.26 29.82 -2.48
N GLN A 44 28.43 28.50 -2.63
CA GLN A 44 29.64 27.90 -3.18
C GLN A 44 29.88 28.35 -4.62
N ALA A 45 28.83 28.46 -5.44
CA ALA A 45 28.92 28.95 -6.81
C ALA A 45 29.46 30.40 -6.87
N ILE A 46 28.97 31.28 -6.00
CA ILE A 46 29.43 32.67 -5.91
C ILE A 46 30.90 32.71 -5.49
N ILE A 47 31.28 32.02 -4.41
CA ILE A 47 32.67 31.99 -3.90
C ILE A 47 33.64 31.48 -4.97
N VAL A 48 33.33 30.36 -5.62
CA VAL A 48 34.18 29.79 -6.67
C VAL A 48 34.27 30.71 -7.88
N THR A 49 33.19 31.40 -8.25
CA THR A 49 33.22 32.38 -9.34
C THR A 49 34.15 33.55 -9.02
N ILE A 50 34.14 34.05 -7.77
CA ILE A 50 35.06 35.11 -7.32
C ILE A 50 36.51 34.64 -7.39
N LEU A 51 36.81 33.43 -6.90
CA LEU A 51 38.17 32.87 -6.94
C LEU A 51 38.66 32.66 -8.38
N LEU A 52 37.80 32.15 -9.26
CA LEU A 52 38.13 31.99 -10.69
C LEU A 52 38.34 33.34 -11.39
N TRP A 53 37.58 34.37 -11.01
CA TRP A 53 37.77 35.72 -11.52
C TRP A 53 39.13 36.30 -11.11
N MET A 54 39.59 36.06 -9.88
CA MET A 54 40.91 36.51 -9.44
C MET A 54 42.05 35.83 -10.21
N GLU A 55 41.89 34.56 -10.60
CA GLU A 55 42.93 33.79 -11.30
C GLU A 55 42.96 33.98 -12.83
N ILE A 56 41.78 34.06 -13.47
CA ILE A 56 41.63 33.97 -14.93
C ILE A 56 40.87 35.18 -15.51
N GLY A 57 40.39 36.09 -14.65
CA GLY A 57 39.66 37.30 -15.06
C GLY A 57 38.34 36.99 -15.76
N ILE A 58 38.05 37.79 -16.80
CA ILE A 58 36.77 37.75 -17.54
C ILE A 58 36.47 36.37 -18.17
N SER A 59 37.50 35.58 -18.49
CA SER A 59 37.35 34.27 -19.14
C SER A 59 36.56 33.27 -18.28
N CYS A 60 36.54 33.46 -16.96
CA CYS A 60 35.70 32.69 -16.04
C CYS A 60 34.21 32.76 -16.43
N LEU A 61 33.72 33.90 -16.90
CA LEU A 61 32.31 34.06 -17.24
C LEU A 61 31.89 33.15 -18.39
N ALA A 62 32.78 32.88 -19.35
CA ALA A 62 32.49 31.98 -20.46
C ALA A 62 32.27 30.55 -19.98
N GLY A 63 33.12 30.06 -19.06
CA GLY A 63 32.94 28.73 -18.45
C GLY A 63 31.70 28.65 -17.57
N MET A 64 31.41 29.70 -16.80
CA MET A 64 30.19 29.78 -15.99
C MET A 64 28.91 29.85 -16.86
N ALA A 65 28.95 30.54 -18.00
CA ALA A 65 27.83 30.56 -18.95
C ALA A 65 27.55 29.16 -19.51
N VAL A 66 28.60 28.40 -19.89
CA VAL A 66 28.45 27.00 -20.30
C VAL A 66 27.84 26.15 -19.18
N LEU A 67 28.28 26.33 -17.94
CA LEU A 67 27.73 25.61 -16.78
C LEU A 67 26.24 25.90 -16.57
N ILE A 68 25.84 27.17 -16.68
CA ILE A 68 24.43 27.60 -16.57
C ILE A 68 23.59 27.03 -17.72
N ILE A 69 24.12 26.98 -18.95
CA ILE A 69 23.41 26.40 -20.12
C ILE A 69 23.26 24.88 -20.01
N LEU A 70 24.24 24.19 -19.41
CA LEU A 70 24.20 22.74 -19.23
C LEU A 70 23.17 22.31 -18.16
N LEU A 71 22.86 23.17 -17.19
CA LEU A 71 21.88 22.90 -16.13
C LEU A 71 20.46 22.62 -16.67
N PRO A 72 19.82 23.49 -17.48
CA PRO A 72 18.49 23.22 -18.05
C PRO A 72 18.52 22.06 -19.03
N LEU A 73 19.62 21.87 -19.79
CA LEU A 73 19.76 20.74 -20.70
C LEU A 73 19.73 19.40 -19.94
N GLN A 74 20.51 19.27 -18.87
CA GLN A 74 20.52 18.06 -18.05
C GLN A 74 19.20 17.86 -17.28
N SER A 75 18.58 18.95 -16.81
CA SER A 75 17.27 18.92 -16.16
C SER A 75 16.16 18.47 -17.12
N CYS A 76 16.20 18.91 -18.38
CA CYS A 76 15.26 18.48 -19.42
C CYS A 76 15.40 16.99 -19.73
N ILE A 77 16.65 16.51 -19.90
CA ILE A 77 16.95 15.08 -20.08
C ILE A 77 16.47 14.27 -18.86
N GLY A 78 16.66 14.79 -17.64
CA GLY A 78 16.17 14.19 -16.41
C GLY A 78 14.64 14.08 -16.34
N LYS A 79 13.91 15.14 -16.74
CA LYS A 79 12.44 15.11 -16.84
C LYS A 79 11.95 14.10 -17.88
N LEU A 80 12.60 14.04 -19.05
CA LEU A 80 12.27 13.05 -20.08
C LEU A 80 12.51 11.62 -19.57
N PHE A 81 13.62 11.40 -18.85
CA PHE A 81 13.93 10.13 -18.21
C PHE A 81 12.87 9.75 -17.16
N SER A 82 12.42 10.71 -16.32
CA SER A 82 11.35 10.49 -15.35
C SER A 82 10.03 10.09 -16.02
N SER A 83 9.63 10.78 -17.10
CA SER A 83 8.43 10.45 -17.86
C SER A 83 8.48 9.03 -18.46
N LEU A 84 9.63 8.63 -18.99
CA LEU A 84 9.82 7.27 -19.52
C LEU A 84 9.81 6.22 -18.43
N ARG A 85 10.37 6.53 -17.24
CA ARG A 85 10.33 5.64 -16.08
C ARG A 85 8.89 5.38 -15.61
N SER A 86 8.05 6.42 -15.60
CA SER A 86 6.61 6.27 -15.30
C SER A 86 5.91 5.34 -16.30
N LYS A 87 6.21 5.49 -17.60
CA LYS A 87 5.68 4.58 -18.63
C LYS A 87 6.17 3.15 -18.44
N THR A 88 7.45 2.94 -18.10
CA THR A 88 8.00 1.62 -17.78
C THR A 88 7.25 0.98 -16.61
N ALA A 89 7.01 1.73 -15.52
CA ALA A 89 6.29 1.23 -14.36
C ALA A 89 4.88 0.72 -14.72
N ALA A 90 4.13 1.45 -15.55
CA ALA A 90 2.80 1.02 -15.99
C ALA A 90 2.80 -0.33 -16.75
N PHE A 91 3.82 -0.59 -17.58
CA PHE A 91 3.97 -1.89 -18.25
C PHE A 91 4.37 -3.00 -17.27
N THR A 92 5.27 -2.69 -16.32
CA THR A 92 5.66 -3.63 -15.26
C THR A 92 4.46 -4.01 -14.39
N ASP A 93 3.62 -3.06 -14.00
CA ASP A 93 2.41 -3.29 -13.21
C ASP A 93 1.42 -4.18 -13.96
N THR A 94 1.21 -3.91 -15.27
CA THR A 94 0.35 -4.74 -16.11
C THR A 94 0.87 -6.19 -16.16
N ARG A 95 2.18 -6.38 -16.33
CA ARG A 95 2.80 -7.72 -16.35
C ARG A 95 2.66 -8.43 -15.01
N ILE A 96 2.96 -7.75 -13.90
CA ILE A 96 2.87 -8.33 -12.54
C ILE A 96 1.42 -8.71 -12.24
N ARG A 97 0.45 -7.87 -12.57
CA ARG A 97 -0.98 -8.17 -12.40
C ARG A 97 -1.39 -9.43 -13.16
N THR A 98 -1.10 -9.50 -14.46
CA THR A 98 -1.42 -10.68 -15.28
C THR A 98 -0.68 -11.94 -14.79
N MET A 99 0.56 -11.79 -14.31
CA MET A 99 1.30 -12.90 -13.72
C MET A 99 0.64 -13.41 -12.43
N ASN A 100 0.15 -12.52 -11.57
CA ASN A 100 -0.60 -12.90 -10.38
C ASN A 100 -1.92 -13.61 -10.73
N GLU A 101 -2.67 -13.10 -11.72
CA GLU A 101 -3.90 -13.77 -12.21
C GLU A 101 -3.62 -15.20 -12.70
N VAL A 102 -2.51 -15.41 -13.40
CA VAL A 102 -2.07 -16.74 -13.86
C VAL A 102 -1.69 -17.66 -12.69
N ILE A 103 -1.00 -17.14 -11.68
CA ILE A 103 -0.59 -17.92 -10.50
C ILE A 103 -1.84 -18.33 -9.69
N THR A 104 -2.75 -17.39 -9.43
CA THR A 104 -4.02 -17.68 -8.73
C THR A 104 -4.87 -18.68 -9.53
N GLY A 105 -4.87 -18.57 -10.86
CA GLY A 105 -5.60 -19.46 -11.77
C GLY A 105 -4.87 -20.75 -12.19
N ILE A 106 -3.72 -21.09 -11.59
CA ILE A 106 -2.81 -22.10 -12.15
C ILE A 106 -3.44 -23.49 -12.30
N ARG A 107 -4.32 -23.90 -11.39
CA ARG A 107 -5.01 -25.20 -11.44
C ARG A 107 -5.90 -25.32 -12.69
N ILE A 108 -6.64 -24.26 -13.01
CA ILE A 108 -7.53 -24.22 -14.18
C ILE A 108 -6.68 -24.23 -15.46
N ILE A 109 -5.61 -23.43 -15.51
CA ILE A 109 -4.71 -23.35 -16.67
C ILE A 109 -4.06 -24.71 -16.96
N LYS A 110 -3.63 -25.43 -15.92
CA LYS A 110 -3.08 -26.79 -15.99
C LYS A 110 -4.10 -27.81 -16.50
N MET A 111 -5.35 -27.74 -16.02
CA MET A 111 -6.43 -28.62 -16.43
C MET A 111 -6.73 -28.52 -17.94
N TYR A 112 -6.63 -27.31 -18.51
CA TYR A 112 -6.88 -27.05 -19.94
C TYR A 112 -5.63 -27.11 -20.83
N GLY A 113 -4.44 -27.34 -20.27
CA GLY A 113 -3.18 -27.38 -21.05
C GLY A 113 -2.81 -26.03 -21.70
N TRP A 114 -3.21 -24.91 -21.09
CA TRP A 114 -3.04 -23.56 -21.64
C TRP A 114 -1.70 -22.89 -21.28
N GLU A 115 -0.74 -23.62 -20.70
CA GLU A 115 0.48 -23.01 -20.17
C GLU A 115 1.29 -22.28 -21.23
N LYS A 116 1.39 -22.84 -22.45
CA LYS A 116 2.12 -22.20 -23.56
C LYS A 116 1.47 -20.89 -24.00
N SER A 117 0.14 -20.87 -24.10
CA SER A 117 -0.62 -19.67 -24.48
C SER A 117 -0.42 -18.53 -23.49
N PHE A 118 -0.52 -18.83 -22.18
CA PHE A 118 -0.26 -17.84 -21.13
C PHE A 118 1.22 -17.43 -21.05
N ALA A 119 2.16 -18.34 -21.32
CA ALA A 119 3.58 -18.01 -21.41
C ALA A 119 3.87 -17.03 -22.55
N ASP A 120 3.25 -17.23 -23.73
CA ASP A 120 3.38 -16.33 -24.86
C ASP A 120 2.76 -14.95 -24.59
N LEU A 121 1.61 -14.91 -23.91
CA LEU A 121 0.98 -13.67 -23.44
C LEU A 121 1.94 -12.88 -22.54
N ILE A 122 2.50 -13.51 -21.50
CA ILE A 122 3.45 -12.87 -20.57
C ILE A 122 4.72 -12.42 -21.31
N THR A 123 5.22 -13.24 -22.24
CA THR A 123 6.40 -12.91 -23.05
C THR A 123 6.15 -11.70 -23.95
N SER A 124 4.95 -11.56 -24.50
CA SER A 124 4.55 -10.38 -25.30
C SER A 124 4.53 -9.10 -24.46
N LEU A 125 4.03 -9.18 -23.22
CA LEU A 125 4.05 -8.06 -22.27
C LEU A 125 5.49 -7.70 -21.89
N ARG A 126 6.32 -8.72 -21.62
CA ARG A 126 7.73 -8.53 -21.29
C ARG A 126 8.51 -7.88 -22.43
N ARG A 127 8.23 -8.21 -23.70
CA ARG A 127 8.85 -7.54 -24.86
C ARG A 127 8.51 -6.05 -24.91
N LYS A 128 7.24 -5.68 -24.66
CA LYS A 128 6.81 -4.27 -24.59
C LYS A 128 7.51 -3.52 -23.45
N GLU A 129 7.61 -4.14 -22.28
CA GLU A 129 8.32 -3.62 -21.11
C GLU A 129 9.81 -3.39 -21.40
N ILE A 130 10.51 -4.41 -21.94
CA ILE A 130 11.93 -4.36 -22.27
C ILE A 130 12.24 -3.24 -23.27
N SER A 131 11.41 -3.02 -24.29
CA SER A 131 11.59 -1.92 -25.25
C SER A 131 11.63 -0.55 -24.55
N LYS A 132 10.76 -0.32 -23.56
CA LYS A 132 10.74 0.92 -22.78
C LYS A 132 11.92 1.02 -21.82
N ILE A 133 12.30 -0.09 -21.18
CA ILE A 133 13.50 -0.18 -20.33
C ILE A 133 14.76 0.18 -21.12
N LEU A 134 14.94 -0.38 -22.31
CA LEU A 134 16.09 -0.08 -23.19
C LEU A 134 16.16 1.41 -23.53
N ARG A 135 15.05 2.01 -23.97
CA ARG A 135 15.01 3.45 -24.27
C ARG A 135 15.35 4.32 -23.04
N SER A 136 14.85 3.93 -21.87
CA SER A 136 15.18 4.60 -20.60
C SER A 136 16.66 4.43 -20.23
N SER A 137 17.23 3.24 -20.45
CA SER A 137 18.64 2.94 -20.21
C SER A 137 19.58 3.74 -21.12
N TYR A 138 19.27 3.85 -22.42
CA TYR A 138 20.04 4.68 -23.35
C TYR A 138 20.05 6.15 -22.92
N LEU A 139 18.91 6.71 -22.52
CA LEU A 139 18.83 8.08 -22.03
C LEU A 139 19.61 8.28 -20.72
N ARG A 140 19.60 7.29 -19.82
CA ARG A 140 20.44 7.31 -18.61
C ARG A 140 21.92 7.31 -18.96
N GLY A 141 22.34 6.48 -19.91
CA GLY A 141 23.71 6.45 -20.41
C GLY A 141 24.13 7.78 -21.03
N MET A 142 23.27 8.39 -21.85
CA MET A 142 23.51 9.72 -22.43
C MET A 142 23.61 10.82 -21.37
N ASN A 143 22.76 10.78 -20.34
CA ASN A 143 22.82 11.74 -19.23
C ASN A 143 24.17 11.61 -18.46
N LEU A 144 24.59 10.38 -18.17
CA LEU A 144 25.87 10.12 -17.50
C LEU A 144 27.06 10.56 -18.37
N ALA A 145 27.05 10.25 -19.67
CA ALA A 145 28.08 10.69 -20.60
C ALA A 145 28.16 12.22 -20.70
N SER A 146 27.01 12.90 -20.77
CA SER A 146 26.91 14.36 -20.76
C SER A 146 27.57 14.97 -19.52
N PHE A 147 27.41 14.35 -18.34
CA PHE A 147 28.02 14.83 -17.10
C PHE A 147 29.57 14.80 -17.13
N PHE A 148 30.16 13.74 -17.69
CA PHE A 148 31.62 13.64 -17.82
C PHE A 148 32.16 14.61 -18.88
N VAL A 149 31.51 14.68 -20.05
CA VAL A 149 31.92 15.55 -21.17
C VAL A 149 31.78 17.03 -20.80
N ALA A 150 30.75 17.41 -20.04
CA ALA A 150 30.52 18.78 -19.57
C ALA A 150 31.77 19.41 -18.93
N SER A 151 32.49 18.67 -18.09
CA SER A 151 33.71 19.20 -17.44
C SER A 151 34.81 19.58 -18.43
N LYS A 152 34.94 18.82 -19.52
CA LYS A 152 35.96 19.08 -20.55
C LYS A 152 35.54 20.26 -21.41
N ILE A 153 34.25 20.38 -21.74
CA ILE A 153 33.71 21.52 -22.49
C ILE A 153 33.91 22.83 -21.70
N ILE A 154 33.59 22.85 -20.40
CA ILE A 154 33.73 24.05 -19.56
C ILE A 154 35.18 24.54 -19.55
N VAL A 155 36.13 23.63 -19.31
CA VAL A 155 37.56 23.94 -19.29
C VAL A 155 38.05 24.39 -20.67
N PHE A 156 37.66 23.69 -21.74
CA PHE A 156 38.02 24.02 -23.11
C PHE A 156 37.57 25.43 -23.51
N VAL A 157 36.30 25.78 -23.25
CA VAL A 157 35.75 27.11 -23.56
C VAL A 157 36.43 28.19 -22.71
N THR A 158 36.70 27.93 -21.44
CA THR A 158 37.38 28.89 -20.56
C THR A 158 38.80 29.19 -21.04
N PHE A 159 39.60 28.17 -21.37
CA PHE A 159 40.98 28.41 -21.82
C PHE A 159 41.07 28.93 -23.25
N THR A 160 40.13 28.55 -24.12
CA THR A 160 40.04 29.14 -25.47
C THR A 160 39.73 30.63 -25.39
N THR A 161 38.78 31.04 -24.54
CA THR A 161 38.49 32.46 -24.32
C THR A 161 39.67 33.19 -23.67
N TYR A 162 40.37 32.57 -22.74
CA TYR A 162 41.55 33.14 -22.10
C TYR A 162 42.72 33.40 -23.07
N VAL A 163 42.99 32.47 -24.02
CA VAL A 163 44.02 32.66 -25.05
C VAL A 163 43.61 33.69 -26.10
N THR A 164 42.34 33.71 -26.50
CA THR A 164 41.84 34.71 -27.47
C THR A 164 41.85 36.13 -26.92
N LEU A 165 41.82 36.29 -25.59
CA LEU A 165 42.05 37.56 -24.89
C LEU A 165 43.53 37.97 -24.82
N GLY A 166 44.45 37.17 -25.38
CA GLY A 166 45.89 37.46 -25.44
C GLY A 166 46.68 37.06 -24.19
N ASN A 167 46.08 36.32 -23.26
CA ASN A 167 46.77 35.89 -22.05
C ASN A 167 47.60 34.61 -22.26
N VAL A 168 48.72 34.51 -21.55
CA VAL A 168 49.58 33.32 -21.58
C VAL A 168 49.08 32.27 -20.58
N ILE A 169 48.96 31.02 -21.03
CA ILE A 169 48.57 29.89 -20.18
C ILE A 169 49.75 29.45 -19.33
N THR A 170 49.58 29.43 -18.01
CA THR A 170 50.51 28.81 -17.07
C THR A 170 49.87 27.56 -16.46
N ALA A 171 50.67 26.50 -16.24
CA ALA A 171 50.18 25.25 -15.67
C ALA A 171 49.45 25.45 -14.32
N SER A 172 49.96 26.33 -13.45
CA SER A 172 49.34 26.66 -12.16
C SER A 172 47.89 27.13 -12.30
N ARG A 173 47.64 28.11 -13.19
CA ARG A 173 46.30 28.64 -13.48
C ARG A 173 45.36 27.56 -14.02
N VAL A 174 45.87 26.67 -14.88
CA VAL A 174 45.08 25.55 -15.42
C VAL A 174 44.65 24.58 -14.32
N PHE A 175 45.57 24.16 -13.46
CA PHE A 175 45.25 23.23 -12.38
C PHE A 175 44.26 23.82 -11.37
N VAL A 176 44.42 25.09 -11.00
CA VAL A 176 43.49 25.78 -10.09
C VAL A 176 42.10 25.88 -10.72
N ALA A 177 42.02 26.32 -11.98
CA ALA A 177 40.75 26.46 -12.70
C ALA A 177 40.00 25.13 -12.82
N VAL A 178 40.68 24.07 -13.25
CA VAL A 178 40.10 22.73 -13.42
C VAL A 178 39.57 22.21 -12.09
N THR A 179 40.31 22.42 -10.99
CA THR A 179 39.91 22.00 -9.65
C THR A 179 38.68 22.78 -9.17
N LEU A 180 38.68 24.10 -9.32
CA LEU A 180 37.57 24.97 -8.93
C LEU A 180 36.28 24.67 -9.72
N TYR A 181 36.37 24.51 -11.04
CA TYR A 181 35.22 24.09 -11.86
C TYR A 181 34.73 22.68 -11.48
N GLY A 182 35.65 21.76 -11.19
CA GLY A 182 35.32 20.42 -10.73
C GLY A 182 34.50 20.42 -9.44
N ALA A 183 34.88 21.25 -8.47
CA ALA A 183 34.21 21.40 -7.19
C ALA A 183 32.82 22.02 -7.33
N VAL A 184 32.68 23.13 -8.09
CA VAL A 184 31.38 23.81 -8.25
C VAL A 184 30.39 22.98 -9.07
N ARG A 185 30.87 22.23 -10.06
CA ARG A 185 30.02 21.43 -10.94
C ARG A 185 29.21 20.40 -10.16
N LEU A 186 29.83 19.68 -9.24
CA LEU A 186 29.12 18.61 -8.52
C LEU A 186 27.96 19.20 -7.69
N THR A 187 28.22 20.32 -7.01
CA THR A 187 27.20 21.00 -6.21
C THR A 187 26.10 21.61 -7.07
N VAL A 188 26.43 22.33 -8.14
CA VAL A 188 25.44 23.07 -8.97
C VAL A 188 24.67 22.15 -9.92
N THR A 189 25.33 21.12 -10.46
CA THR A 189 24.76 20.27 -11.51
C THR A 189 24.03 19.04 -10.94
N LEU A 190 24.45 18.53 -9.77
CA LEU A 190 23.89 17.30 -9.20
C LEU A 190 23.16 17.54 -7.88
N PHE A 191 23.82 18.13 -6.89
CA PHE A 191 23.23 18.26 -5.54
C PHE A 191 22.14 19.32 -5.46
N PHE A 192 22.34 20.50 -6.06
CA PHE A 192 21.34 21.57 -6.01
C PHE A 192 20.04 21.19 -6.74
N PRO A 193 20.05 20.65 -7.98
CA PRO A 193 18.82 20.18 -8.63
C PRO A 193 18.16 19.03 -7.86
N SER A 194 18.95 18.12 -7.28
CA SER A 194 18.42 17.04 -6.43
C SER A 194 17.74 17.61 -5.17
N ALA A 195 18.30 18.65 -4.55
CA ALA A 195 17.69 19.31 -3.41
C ALA A 195 16.35 19.96 -3.77
N VAL A 196 16.29 20.64 -4.91
CA VAL A 196 15.04 21.23 -5.43
C VAL A 196 14.00 20.13 -5.71
N GLU A 197 14.41 19.03 -6.35
CA GLU A 197 13.55 17.87 -6.61
C GLU A 197 13.00 17.31 -5.30
N LYS A 198 13.85 17.00 -4.32
CA LYS A 198 13.43 16.40 -3.05
C LYS A 198 12.53 17.32 -2.25
N VAL A 199 12.81 18.62 -2.20
CA VAL A 199 11.92 19.59 -1.55
C VAL A 199 10.58 19.68 -2.26
N SER A 200 10.54 19.65 -3.59
CA SER A 200 9.27 19.64 -4.33
C SER A 200 8.42 18.40 -4.03
N GLU A 201 9.05 17.22 -3.93
CA GLU A 201 8.37 15.97 -3.54
C GLU A 201 7.86 16.07 -2.08
N ALA A 202 8.68 16.61 -1.17
CA ALA A 202 8.34 16.75 0.24
C ALA A 202 7.11 17.64 0.46
N VAL A 203 7.01 18.75 -0.27
CA VAL A 203 5.85 19.66 -0.19
C VAL A 203 4.56 18.92 -0.58
N VAL A 204 4.60 18.05 -1.60
CA VAL A 204 3.45 17.22 -1.99
C VAL A 204 3.13 16.20 -0.89
N SER A 205 4.13 15.52 -0.34
CA SER A 205 3.96 14.56 0.77
C SER A 205 3.38 15.20 2.02
N ILE A 206 3.88 16.38 2.42
CA ILE A 206 3.34 17.18 3.53
C ILE A 206 1.86 17.49 3.29
N ARG A 207 1.47 17.90 2.08
CA ARG A 207 0.07 18.19 1.75
C ARG A 207 -0.80 16.94 1.88
N ARG A 208 -0.32 15.77 1.45
CA ARG A 208 -1.06 14.50 1.56
C ARG A 208 -1.21 14.06 3.01
N ILE A 209 -0.13 14.11 3.79
CA ILE A 209 -0.16 13.78 5.22
C ILE A 209 -1.08 14.75 5.97
N LYS A 210 -0.99 16.06 5.70
CA LYS A 210 -1.89 17.06 6.28
C LYS A 210 -3.35 16.74 5.96
N ASN A 211 -3.67 16.46 4.69
CA ASN A 211 -5.04 16.13 4.30
C ASN A 211 -5.54 14.86 5.01
N PHE A 212 -4.68 13.87 5.24
CA PHE A 212 -5.02 12.66 6.00
C PHE A 212 -5.24 12.95 7.50
N LEU A 213 -4.37 13.76 8.11
CA LEU A 213 -4.46 14.12 9.53
C LEU A 213 -5.66 15.03 9.85
N LEU A 214 -6.21 15.71 8.86
CA LEU A 214 -7.40 16.56 9.00
C LEU A 214 -8.71 15.83 8.71
N LEU A 215 -8.67 14.51 8.52
CA LEU A 215 -9.88 13.72 8.33
C LEU A 215 -10.70 13.62 9.62
N ASP A 216 -12.02 13.52 9.46
CA ASP A 216 -12.96 13.46 10.57
C ASP A 216 -12.71 12.22 11.44
N GLU A 217 -12.53 12.44 12.73
CA GLU A 217 -12.37 11.39 13.74
C GLU A 217 -13.72 10.97 14.33
N ILE A 218 -13.77 9.76 14.87
CA ILE A 218 -14.89 9.30 15.70
C ILE A 218 -14.82 10.11 16.99
N THR A 219 -15.78 11.01 17.21
CA THR A 219 -16.01 11.59 18.53
C THR A 219 -16.30 10.42 19.47
N GLN A 220 -15.53 10.26 20.55
CA GLN A 220 -15.80 9.23 21.56
C GLN A 220 -17.18 9.47 22.19
N CYS A 221 -18.24 9.01 21.55
CA CYS A 221 -19.60 9.01 22.04
C CYS A 221 -19.78 7.76 22.89
N ASN A 222 -19.17 7.77 24.08
CA ASN A 222 -19.76 7.30 25.33
C ASN A 222 -18.63 6.99 26.33
N PRO A 223 -18.42 7.82 27.37
CA PRO A 223 -17.82 7.29 28.58
C PRO A 223 -18.71 6.12 29.01
N GLN A 224 -18.15 4.91 29.15
CA GLN A 224 -18.88 3.77 29.70
C GLN A 224 -19.42 4.21 31.06
N LEU A 225 -20.73 4.46 31.13
CA LEU A 225 -21.37 4.88 32.36
C LEU A 225 -21.27 3.71 33.35
N PRO A 226 -20.95 3.98 34.63
CA PRO A 226 -20.97 2.95 35.66
C PRO A 226 -22.36 2.29 35.70
N SER A 227 -22.37 0.96 35.75
CA SER A 227 -23.60 0.17 35.65
C SER A 227 -24.58 0.50 36.77
N ASP A 228 -25.75 1.03 36.44
CA ASP A 228 -26.87 1.26 37.38
C ASP A 228 -27.65 -0.05 37.67
N GLY A 229 -27.17 -1.20 37.17
CA GLY A 229 -27.74 -2.54 37.39
C GLY A 229 -29.11 -2.80 36.75
N LYS A 230 -29.81 -1.76 36.27
CA LYS A 230 -31.18 -1.84 35.74
C LYS A 230 -31.23 -2.12 34.23
N MET A 231 -30.29 -1.55 33.46
CA MET A 231 -30.27 -1.63 31.98
C MET A 231 -28.82 -1.71 31.50
N ILE A 232 -28.57 -2.54 30.48
CA ILE A 232 -27.24 -2.71 29.88
C ILE A 232 -27.11 -1.97 28.55
N VAL A 233 -28.18 -1.95 27.74
CA VAL A 233 -28.30 -1.17 26.51
C VAL A 233 -29.63 -0.44 26.57
N ASP A 234 -29.60 0.87 26.39
CA ASP A 234 -30.78 1.73 26.29
C ASP A 234 -30.65 2.58 25.02
N VAL A 235 -31.64 2.46 24.15
CA VAL A 235 -31.73 3.19 22.88
C VAL A 235 -33.05 3.94 22.87
N GLN A 236 -32.99 5.26 22.72
CA GLN A 236 -34.16 6.15 22.78
C GLN A 236 -34.22 7.02 21.52
N ASP A 237 -35.30 6.87 20.77
CA ASP A 237 -35.66 7.59 19.53
C ASP A 237 -34.48 7.76 18.57
N PHE A 238 -33.67 6.71 18.46
CA PHE A 238 -32.41 6.75 17.76
C PHE A 238 -32.59 6.77 16.25
N THR A 239 -32.05 7.81 15.62
CA THR A 239 -32.03 7.99 14.18
C THR A 239 -30.61 8.31 13.73
N ALA A 240 -30.09 7.54 12.77
CA ALA A 240 -28.72 7.69 12.29
C ALA A 240 -28.54 7.33 10.82
N SER A 241 -27.54 7.93 10.19
CA SER A 241 -27.14 7.68 8.81
C SER A 241 -25.61 7.57 8.71
N TRP A 242 -25.12 6.66 7.88
CA TRP A 242 -23.70 6.57 7.55
C TRP A 242 -23.21 7.76 6.73
N ASP A 243 -24.06 8.27 5.83
CA ASP A 243 -23.79 9.45 5.02
C ASP A 243 -24.71 10.59 5.44
N LYS A 244 -24.12 11.71 5.85
CA LYS A 244 -24.87 12.92 6.23
C LYS A 244 -25.63 13.53 5.05
N ALA A 245 -25.22 13.22 3.81
CA ALA A 245 -25.89 13.67 2.60
C ALA A 245 -27.07 12.78 2.17
N SER A 246 -27.27 11.63 2.82
CA SER A 246 -28.42 10.76 2.55
C SER A 246 -29.71 11.41 3.04
N GLU A 247 -30.69 11.57 2.14
CA GLU A 247 -32.03 12.07 2.49
C GLU A 247 -32.79 11.11 3.41
N THR A 248 -32.53 9.80 3.32
CA THR A 248 -33.17 8.80 4.18
C THR A 248 -32.18 8.26 5.22
N PRO A 249 -32.49 8.36 6.53
CA PRO A 249 -31.65 7.77 7.55
C PRO A 249 -31.69 6.24 7.48
N THR A 250 -30.53 5.60 7.73
CA THR A 250 -30.39 4.14 7.72
C THR A 250 -31.16 3.48 8.87
N LEU A 251 -31.21 4.15 10.01
CA LEU A 251 -31.98 3.75 11.20
C LEU A 251 -32.88 4.92 11.58
N GLN A 252 -34.16 4.67 11.86
CA GLN A 252 -35.16 5.72 12.09
C GLN A 252 -36.01 5.40 13.32
N GLY A 253 -36.03 6.31 14.30
CA GLY A 253 -36.92 6.26 15.47
C GLY A 253 -36.85 4.95 16.27
N LEU A 254 -35.64 4.38 16.44
CA LEU A 254 -35.48 3.13 17.18
C LEU A 254 -35.49 3.38 18.69
N SER A 255 -36.37 2.66 19.41
CA SER A 255 -36.48 2.73 20.87
C SER A 255 -36.58 1.33 21.47
N PHE A 256 -35.57 0.90 22.24
CA PHE A 256 -35.58 -0.37 22.95
C PHE A 256 -34.60 -0.39 24.14
N THR A 257 -34.88 -1.24 25.13
CA THR A 257 -34.05 -1.43 26.32
C THR A 257 -33.73 -2.91 26.50
N VAL A 258 -32.50 -3.22 26.93
CA VAL A 258 -32.06 -4.59 27.27
C VAL A 258 -31.59 -4.63 28.71
N ARG A 259 -32.05 -5.62 29.47
CA ARG A 259 -31.67 -5.83 30.86
C ARG A 259 -30.52 -6.86 30.98
N PRO A 260 -29.77 -6.84 32.09
CA PRO A 260 -28.74 -7.86 32.34
C PRO A 260 -29.32 -9.28 32.32
N GLY A 261 -28.68 -10.18 31.56
CA GLY A 261 -29.08 -11.59 31.46
C GLY A 261 -30.10 -11.90 30.37
N GLU A 262 -30.58 -10.91 29.61
CA GLU A 262 -31.49 -11.11 28.49
C GLU A 262 -30.74 -11.49 27.20
N LEU A 263 -31.37 -12.36 26.40
CA LEU A 263 -30.92 -12.71 25.05
C LEU A 263 -31.81 -12.01 24.02
N LEU A 264 -31.29 -10.96 23.39
CA LEU A 264 -31.98 -10.24 22.32
C LEU A 264 -31.62 -10.84 20.95
N ALA A 265 -32.64 -11.16 20.15
CA ALA A 265 -32.47 -11.60 18.77
C ALA A 265 -32.97 -10.52 17.80
N VAL A 266 -32.13 -10.11 16.84
CA VAL A 266 -32.48 -9.12 15.80
C VAL A 266 -32.69 -9.85 14.47
N VAL A 267 -33.90 -9.74 13.91
CA VAL A 267 -34.29 -10.40 12.66
C VAL A 267 -34.81 -9.39 11.64
N GLY A 268 -34.61 -9.66 10.35
CA GLY A 268 -35.09 -8.79 9.28
C GLY A 268 -34.41 -9.09 7.94
N PRO A 269 -34.96 -8.57 6.82
CA PRO A 269 -34.45 -8.83 5.48
C PRO A 269 -33.02 -8.30 5.29
N VAL A 270 -32.34 -8.76 4.23
CA VAL A 270 -31.01 -8.25 3.84
C VAL A 270 -31.12 -6.75 3.57
N GLY A 271 -30.18 -5.96 4.08
CA GLY A 271 -30.21 -4.49 3.95
C GLY A 271 -31.07 -3.74 4.98
N ALA A 272 -31.78 -4.44 5.89
CA ALA A 272 -32.63 -3.80 6.91
C ALA A 272 -31.89 -3.03 8.02
N GLY A 273 -30.58 -2.75 7.89
CA GLY A 273 -29.82 -1.99 8.90
C GLY A 273 -29.38 -2.78 10.14
N LYS A 274 -29.49 -4.11 10.16
CA LYS A 274 -29.07 -4.95 11.31
C LYS A 274 -27.62 -4.72 11.75
N SER A 275 -26.69 -4.69 10.79
CA SER A 275 -25.27 -4.42 11.09
C SER A 275 -25.06 -2.97 11.54
N SER A 276 -25.80 -2.01 10.96
CA SER A 276 -25.78 -0.61 11.39
C SER A 276 -26.26 -0.44 12.83
N LEU A 277 -27.26 -1.21 13.27
CA LEU A 277 -27.70 -1.22 14.66
C LEU A 277 -26.58 -1.68 15.61
N LEU A 278 -25.85 -2.72 15.26
CA LEU A 278 -24.69 -3.17 16.04
C LEU A 278 -23.59 -2.09 16.08
N SER A 279 -23.31 -1.43 14.96
CA SER A 279 -22.38 -0.30 14.90
C SER A 279 -22.83 0.90 15.74
N ALA A 280 -24.14 1.15 15.87
CA ALA A 280 -24.67 2.18 16.76
C ALA A 280 -24.42 1.85 18.24
N VAL A 281 -24.65 0.60 18.64
CA VAL A 281 -24.37 0.12 20.01
C VAL A 281 -22.86 0.17 20.31
N LEU A 282 -22.00 -0.07 19.32
CA LEU A 282 -20.55 0.06 19.47
C LEU A 282 -20.05 1.51 19.53
N GLY A 283 -20.90 2.49 19.22
CA GLY A 283 -20.52 3.90 19.14
C GLY A 283 -19.79 4.28 17.84
N GLU A 284 -19.79 3.41 16.83
CA GLU A 284 -19.16 3.68 15.52
C GLU A 284 -20.08 4.43 14.55
N LEU A 285 -21.39 4.33 14.74
CA LEU A 285 -22.40 5.06 13.96
C LEU A 285 -22.93 6.25 14.80
N PRO A 286 -22.54 7.50 14.49
CA PRO A 286 -22.95 8.65 15.27
C PRO A 286 -24.47 8.92 15.14
N PRO A 287 -25.16 9.29 16.23
CA PRO A 287 -26.57 9.68 16.18
C PRO A 287 -26.76 10.99 15.42
N SER A 288 -27.81 11.07 14.60
CA SER A 288 -28.40 12.34 14.15
C SER A 288 -29.42 12.86 15.17
N GLN A 289 -30.17 11.95 15.79
CA GLN A 289 -31.16 12.20 16.83
C GLN A 289 -31.22 11.00 17.78
N GLY A 290 -31.60 11.24 19.02
CA GLY A 290 -31.76 10.21 20.05
C GLY A 290 -30.44 9.89 20.78
N LEU A 291 -30.50 8.92 21.68
CA LEU A 291 -29.37 8.52 22.53
C LEU A 291 -29.23 7.00 22.54
N VAL A 292 -27.97 6.54 22.54
CA VAL A 292 -27.59 5.15 22.82
C VAL A 292 -26.72 5.17 24.06
N SER A 293 -27.13 4.47 25.11
CA SER A 293 -26.37 4.29 26.34
C SER A 293 -26.02 2.82 26.52
N VAL A 294 -24.73 2.53 26.73
CA VAL A 294 -24.22 1.17 26.94
C VAL A 294 -23.41 1.13 28.23
N HIS A 295 -23.76 0.18 29.11
CA HIS A 295 -23.12 0.01 30.40
C HIS A 295 -22.24 -1.25 30.41
N GLY A 296 -20.96 -1.08 30.76
CA GLY A 296 -20.00 -2.19 30.87
C GLY A 296 -19.21 -2.49 29.60
N ARG A 297 -18.61 -3.70 29.53
CA ARG A 297 -17.69 -4.09 28.46
C ARG A 297 -18.42 -4.81 27.33
N ILE A 298 -18.12 -4.42 26.10
CA ILE A 298 -18.67 -5.00 24.88
C ILE A 298 -17.68 -6.02 24.30
N ALA A 299 -18.20 -7.15 23.82
CA ALA A 299 -17.47 -8.08 22.95
C ALA A 299 -18.18 -8.13 21.60
N TYR A 300 -17.43 -8.03 20.51
CA TYR A 300 -17.97 -7.95 19.15
C TYR A 300 -17.39 -9.05 18.27
N VAL A 301 -18.24 -9.58 17.40
CA VAL A 301 -17.87 -10.55 16.35
C VAL A 301 -18.41 -10.00 15.03
N SER A 302 -17.52 -9.73 14.09
CA SER A 302 -17.86 -9.18 12.78
C SER A 302 -18.45 -10.25 11.84
N GLN A 303 -19.26 -9.79 10.88
CA GLN A 303 -19.81 -10.66 9.84
C GLN A 303 -18.71 -11.28 8.96
N GLN A 304 -17.68 -10.50 8.63
CA GLN A 304 -16.47 -10.99 7.98
C GLN A 304 -15.42 -11.25 9.06
N PRO A 305 -14.99 -12.51 9.28
CA PRO A 305 -14.01 -12.82 10.30
C PRO A 305 -12.66 -12.21 9.95
N TRP A 306 -11.92 -11.77 10.96
CA TRP A 306 -10.53 -11.34 10.83
C TRP A 306 -9.64 -12.17 11.75
N VAL A 307 -8.54 -12.70 11.21
CA VAL A 307 -7.54 -13.48 11.95
C VAL A 307 -6.20 -12.77 11.83
N PHE A 308 -5.52 -12.56 12.95
CA PHE A 308 -4.18 -11.97 12.99
C PHE A 308 -3.17 -13.02 12.55
N SER A 309 -2.14 -12.58 11.82
CA SER A 309 -1.00 -13.43 11.50
C SER A 309 -0.34 -13.90 12.81
N GLY A 310 -0.24 -15.22 12.99
CA GLY A 310 0.29 -15.81 14.20
C GLY A 310 -0.39 -17.13 14.55
N THR A 311 -0.27 -17.56 15.80
CA THR A 311 -0.86 -18.85 16.20
C THR A 311 -2.37 -18.77 16.37
N LEU A 312 -3.08 -19.87 16.13
CA LEU A 312 -4.51 -19.96 16.45
C LEU A 312 -4.75 -19.71 17.95
N ARG A 313 -3.86 -20.19 18.81
CA ARG A 313 -3.91 -19.94 20.25
C ARG A 313 -3.77 -18.46 20.59
N SER A 314 -2.84 -17.73 19.97
CA SER A 314 -2.68 -16.29 20.21
C SER A 314 -3.89 -15.49 19.72
N ASN A 315 -4.48 -15.88 18.59
CA ASN A 315 -5.73 -15.30 18.10
C ASN A 315 -6.89 -15.49 19.09
N ILE A 316 -7.04 -16.69 19.65
CA ILE A 316 -8.09 -16.99 20.64
C ILE A 316 -7.83 -16.26 21.97
N LEU A 317 -6.57 -16.17 22.40
CA LEU A 317 -6.22 -15.48 23.65
C LEU A 317 -6.35 -13.96 23.54
N PHE A 318 -6.12 -13.38 22.36
CA PHE A 318 -6.31 -11.96 22.07
C PHE A 318 -5.62 -11.04 23.10
N GLY A 319 -4.36 -11.34 23.44
CA GLY A 319 -3.57 -10.58 24.42
C GLY A 319 -3.86 -10.89 25.89
N LYS A 320 -4.77 -11.82 26.21
CA LYS A 320 -5.00 -12.30 27.59
C LYS A 320 -4.03 -13.43 27.99
N LYS A 321 -3.84 -13.59 29.29
CA LYS A 321 -3.05 -14.70 29.87
C LYS A 321 -3.70 -16.04 29.54
N TYR A 322 -2.87 -17.06 29.34
CA TYR A 322 -3.35 -18.40 29.07
C TYR A 322 -3.81 -19.09 30.36
N GLU A 323 -5.09 -19.43 30.40
CA GLU A 323 -5.70 -20.24 31.45
C GLU A 323 -6.17 -21.56 30.82
N LYS A 324 -5.50 -22.66 31.17
CA LYS A 324 -5.70 -23.96 30.50
C LYS A 324 -7.16 -24.44 30.57
N GLU A 325 -7.75 -24.43 31.76
CA GLU A 325 -9.12 -24.91 31.97
C GLU A 325 -10.16 -24.11 31.19
N ARG A 326 -10.06 -22.77 31.25
CA ARG A 326 -10.95 -21.88 30.51
C ARG A 326 -10.79 -22.05 29.00
N TYR A 327 -9.55 -22.13 28.53
CA TYR A 327 -9.25 -22.34 27.12
C TYR A 327 -9.85 -23.66 26.60
N GLU A 328 -9.61 -24.77 27.31
CA GLU A 328 -10.16 -26.09 26.93
C GLU A 328 -11.70 -26.11 26.96
N LYS A 329 -12.32 -25.44 27.94
CA LYS A 329 -13.78 -25.30 28.02
C LYS A 329 -14.34 -24.54 26.82
N VAL A 330 -13.72 -23.43 26.42
CA VAL A 330 -14.13 -22.64 25.23
C VAL A 330 -13.95 -23.44 23.95
N ILE A 331 -12.80 -24.10 23.76
CA ILE A 331 -12.54 -24.97 22.61
C ILE A 331 -13.58 -26.08 22.48
N LYS A 332 -13.95 -26.71 23.59
CA LYS A 332 -14.97 -27.77 23.62
C LYS A 332 -16.36 -27.20 23.29
N ALA A 333 -16.74 -26.06 23.87
CA ALA A 333 -18.02 -25.40 23.63
C ALA A 333 -18.17 -24.94 22.16
N CYS A 334 -17.10 -24.45 21.55
CA CYS A 334 -17.07 -24.04 20.14
C CYS A 334 -16.83 -25.20 19.16
N ALA A 335 -16.78 -26.45 19.64
CA ALA A 335 -16.54 -27.66 18.84
C ALA A 335 -15.23 -27.68 18.02
N LEU A 336 -14.24 -26.83 18.36
CA LEU A 336 -12.98 -26.69 17.62
C LEU A 336 -12.03 -27.89 17.77
N LYS A 337 -12.27 -28.80 18.72
CA LYS A 337 -11.40 -29.96 18.98
C LYS A 337 -11.27 -30.90 17.76
N LYS A 338 -12.30 -30.98 16.92
CA LYS A 338 -12.31 -31.81 15.70
C LYS A 338 -11.55 -31.17 14.53
N THR A 339 -11.32 -29.85 14.60
CA THR A 339 -10.71 -29.05 13.53
C THR A 339 -9.19 -29.04 13.60
N PHE A 340 -8.61 -29.15 14.81
CA PHE A 340 -7.14 -29.09 14.97
C PHE A 340 -6.35 -30.16 14.19
N PRO A 341 -6.73 -31.45 14.18
CA PRO A 341 -5.98 -32.46 13.44
C PRO A 341 -5.92 -32.18 11.93
N LEU A 342 -7.00 -31.64 11.34
CA LEU A 342 -7.03 -31.25 9.93
C LEU A 342 -6.11 -30.05 9.64
N LEU A 343 -5.98 -29.11 10.58
CA LEU A 343 -5.09 -27.95 10.43
C LEU A 343 -3.61 -28.37 10.48
N ASP A 344 -3.28 -29.35 11.33
CA ASP A 344 -1.93 -29.89 11.44
C ASP A 344 -1.51 -30.62 10.13
N GLU A 345 -2.40 -31.40 9.51
CA GLU A 345 -2.14 -32.07 8.22
C GLU A 345 -1.87 -31.09 7.06
N ILE A 346 -2.63 -29.99 6.98
CA ILE A 346 -2.48 -28.99 5.91
C ILE A 346 -1.17 -28.21 6.05
N SER A 347 -0.76 -27.90 7.29
CA SER A 347 0.52 -27.23 7.54
C SER A 347 1.73 -28.03 7.06
N GLN A 348 1.65 -29.37 7.13
CA GLN A 348 2.70 -30.27 6.67
C GLN A 348 2.75 -30.35 5.14
N CYS A 349 1.62 -30.15 4.46
CA CYS A 349 1.54 -30.18 3.01
C CYS A 349 1.95 -28.86 2.31
N ASN A 350 2.11 -27.76 3.05
CA ASN A 350 2.39 -26.45 2.46
C ASN A 350 3.66 -25.80 3.10
N PRO A 351 4.84 -25.92 2.45
CA PRO A 351 6.14 -25.54 3.03
C PRO A 351 6.36 -24.03 3.22
N GLN A 352 5.39 -23.19 2.86
CA GLN A 352 5.41 -21.74 3.15
C GLN A 352 4.76 -21.39 4.50
N LEU A 353 4.08 -22.34 5.15
CA LEU A 353 3.59 -22.20 6.52
C LEU A 353 4.68 -22.60 7.51
N PRO A 354 4.85 -21.89 8.65
CA PRO A 354 5.79 -22.30 9.67
C PRO A 354 5.51 -23.75 10.12
N SER A 355 6.56 -24.54 10.25
CA SER A 355 6.56 -26.00 10.53
C SER A 355 5.84 -26.44 11.82
N ASP A 356 5.31 -25.51 12.61
CA ASP A 356 4.69 -25.77 13.92
C ASP A 356 3.19 -26.11 13.84
N GLY A 357 2.59 -26.13 12.65
CA GLY A 357 1.19 -26.50 12.39
C GLY A 357 0.10 -25.63 13.01
N LYS A 358 0.50 -24.67 13.83
CA LYS A 358 -0.38 -23.84 14.66
C LYS A 358 -0.49 -22.41 14.19
N THR A 359 0.29 -22.03 13.17
CA THR A 359 0.36 -20.66 12.65
C THR A 359 -0.58 -20.51 11.47
N ILE A 360 -1.61 -19.69 11.63
CA ILE A 360 -2.54 -19.33 10.57
C ILE A 360 -2.04 -18.02 9.97
N VAL A 361 -1.83 -18.00 8.66
CA VAL A 361 -1.23 -16.86 7.96
C VAL A 361 -2.30 -15.93 7.37
N ASP A 362 -3.48 -16.45 6.99
CA ASP A 362 -4.58 -15.64 6.44
C ASP A 362 -5.98 -16.21 6.75
N VAL A 363 -6.99 -15.34 6.77
CA VAL A 363 -8.43 -15.68 6.78
C VAL A 363 -8.82 -16.44 5.52
N GLN A 364 -8.20 -16.15 4.36
CA GLN A 364 -8.49 -16.86 3.12
C GLN A 364 -8.25 -18.37 3.21
N ASP A 365 -7.19 -18.80 3.91
CA ASP A 365 -6.93 -20.21 4.20
C ASP A 365 -8.01 -20.82 5.11
N PHE A 366 -8.56 -20.01 6.02
CA PHE A 366 -9.62 -20.42 6.95
C PHE A 366 -11.02 -20.42 6.30
N THR A 367 -11.33 -19.50 5.39
CA THR A 367 -12.61 -19.47 4.65
C THR A 367 -12.64 -20.49 3.53
N ALA A 368 -11.53 -20.71 2.83
CA ALA A 368 -11.41 -21.82 1.87
C ALA A 368 -11.63 -23.18 2.58
N PHE A 369 -11.15 -23.31 3.82
CA PHE A 369 -11.42 -24.47 4.69
C PHE A 369 -12.93 -24.66 4.98
N TRP A 370 -13.68 -23.60 5.29
CA TRP A 370 -15.12 -23.70 5.57
C TRP A 370 -15.98 -23.94 4.31
N ASP A 371 -15.62 -23.36 3.17
CA ASP A 371 -16.32 -23.63 1.89
C ASP A 371 -16.06 -25.06 1.39
N GLU A 372 -14.84 -25.59 1.56
CA GLU A 372 -14.53 -26.99 1.22
C GLU A 372 -15.29 -27.97 2.14
N GLU A 373 -15.41 -27.68 3.44
CA GLU A 373 -16.18 -28.51 4.37
C GLU A 373 -17.70 -28.41 4.10
N SER A 374 -18.20 -27.23 3.74
CA SER A 374 -19.60 -27.02 3.30
C SER A 374 -19.88 -27.80 2.01
N PHE A 375 -19.01 -27.70 1.01
CA PHE A 375 -19.09 -28.43 -0.26
C PHE A 375 -19.01 -29.94 -0.07
N GLN A 376 -18.10 -30.43 0.78
CA GLN A 376 -18.00 -31.84 1.15
C GLN A 376 -19.22 -32.33 1.95
N ARG A 377 -19.81 -31.49 2.81
CA ARG A 377 -21.07 -31.80 3.50
C ARG A 377 -22.26 -31.84 2.55
N THR A 378 -22.35 -30.93 1.57
CA THR A 378 -23.40 -30.95 0.53
C THR A 378 -23.26 -32.15 -0.39
N LEU A 379 -22.03 -32.52 -0.77
CA LEU A 379 -21.73 -33.74 -1.53
C LEU A 379 -22.07 -34.99 -0.73
N ARG A 380 -21.66 -35.07 0.54
CA ARG A 380 -22.00 -36.22 1.40
C ARG A 380 -23.50 -36.32 1.69
N SER A 381 -24.20 -35.20 1.92
CA SER A 381 -25.65 -35.23 2.16
C SER A 381 -26.42 -35.64 0.91
N ASN A 382 -26.00 -35.19 -0.28
CA ASN A 382 -26.64 -35.58 -1.54
C ASN A 382 -26.31 -37.01 -1.97
N ILE A 383 -25.11 -37.52 -1.64
CA ILE A 383 -24.73 -38.93 -1.89
C ILE A 383 -25.42 -39.89 -0.90
N LEU A 384 -25.74 -39.44 0.32
CA LEU A 384 -26.41 -40.27 1.33
C LEU A 384 -27.94 -40.42 1.12
N PHE A 385 -28.58 -39.55 0.32
CA PHE A 385 -30.04 -39.60 0.07
C PHE A 385 -30.47 -40.14 -1.31
N GLY A 386 -29.54 -40.46 -2.22
CA GLY A 386 -29.86 -40.96 -3.56
C GLY A 386 -29.52 -42.43 -3.74
N LYS A 387 -30.54 -43.27 -4.00
CA LYS A 387 -30.40 -44.71 -4.31
C LYS A 387 -29.26 -44.99 -5.30
N LYS A 388 -28.63 -46.15 -5.13
CA LYS A 388 -27.55 -46.81 -5.92
C LYS A 388 -27.73 -46.86 -7.46
N TYR A 389 -28.78 -46.24 -8.00
CA TYR A 389 -29.17 -46.19 -9.41
C TYR A 389 -28.71 -44.92 -10.17
N GLU A 390 -28.14 -43.91 -9.49
CA GLU A 390 -27.72 -42.65 -10.17
C GLU A 390 -26.22 -42.50 -10.45
N LYS A 391 -25.37 -43.41 -9.93
CA LYS A 391 -23.91 -43.33 -10.15
C LYS A 391 -23.52 -43.50 -11.63
N GLU A 392 -24.19 -44.41 -12.34
CA GLU A 392 -24.02 -44.59 -13.79
C GLU A 392 -24.59 -43.43 -14.63
N ARG A 393 -25.60 -42.72 -14.10
CA ARG A 393 -26.21 -41.58 -14.80
C ARG A 393 -25.35 -40.32 -14.66
N TYR A 394 -24.75 -40.08 -13.50
CA TYR A 394 -23.78 -39.00 -13.30
C TYR A 394 -22.47 -39.23 -14.06
N GLU A 395 -21.95 -40.47 -14.13
CA GLU A 395 -20.79 -40.78 -14.98
C GLU A 395 -21.10 -40.62 -16.48
N LYS A 396 -22.33 -40.92 -16.93
CA LYS A 396 -22.77 -40.65 -18.30
C LYS A 396 -22.96 -39.16 -18.59
N VAL A 397 -23.43 -38.35 -17.64
CA VAL A 397 -23.57 -36.89 -17.80
C VAL A 397 -22.20 -36.20 -17.82
N ILE A 398 -21.25 -36.64 -16.97
CA ILE A 398 -19.87 -36.15 -16.98
C ILE A 398 -19.15 -36.53 -18.29
N LYS A 399 -19.35 -37.75 -18.80
CA LYS A 399 -18.84 -38.16 -20.14
C LYS A 399 -19.54 -37.47 -21.30
N ALA A 400 -20.84 -37.15 -21.20
CA ALA A 400 -21.57 -36.42 -22.24
C ALA A 400 -21.21 -34.93 -22.29
N CYS A 401 -20.90 -34.30 -21.16
CA CYS A 401 -20.39 -32.93 -21.11
C CYS A 401 -18.94 -32.81 -21.60
N ALA A 402 -18.11 -33.87 -21.45
CA ALA A 402 -16.74 -33.91 -21.97
C ALA A 402 -16.65 -34.11 -23.51
N LEU A 403 -17.73 -34.51 -24.18
CA LEU A 403 -17.78 -34.74 -25.64
C LEU A 403 -18.53 -33.64 -26.41
N LYS A 404 -19.00 -32.59 -25.72
CA LYS A 404 -19.49 -31.35 -26.33
C LYS A 404 -18.87 -30.14 -25.61
N LYS A 405 -17.57 -29.91 -25.83
CA LYS A 405 -16.97 -28.57 -25.95
C LYS A 405 -15.49 -28.67 -26.32
#